data_AF-A0A1M4YUM5-F1
#
_entry.id   AF-A0A1M4YUM5-F1
#
_cell.length_a   1.000
_cell.length_b   1.000
_cell.length_c   1.000
_cell.angle_alpha   90.00
_cell.angle_beta   90.00
_cell.angle_gamma   90.00
#
_symmetry.space_group_name_H-M   'P 1'
#
loop_
_entity.id
_entity.type
_entity.pdbx_description
1 polymer ?
#
loop_
_entity_poly.entity_id
_entity_poly.type
_entity_poly.pdbx_seq_one_letter_code
_entity_poly.pdbx_strand_id
1 'polypeptide(L)'
;MKRQISIILITIFAIFIISCKITKKDKSVEDFILTLNSYKSEVEIEIYSNKGTSKYRQLQIYKSPDKVRIETLEPEFLKGKVMIFNNGRFEIYHPLINQKYEGDIKVEPTFIHLGIIQTSLIKNKEYTTTYTILDGIETIKLRLKLEGDNIYKNEAVVYFTKKDIRPLYFEIYDNSGTLRYRAKFINFECNKDIKDDVFTIGLN
;
A
#
# COMPACT_ATOMS: atom_id res chain seq x y z
N MET A 1 -55.35 2.35 -16.89
CA MET A 1 -54.53 3.58 -16.65
C MET A 1 -53.87 3.62 -15.27
N LYS A 2 -54.60 3.50 -14.15
CA LYS A 2 -54.01 3.59 -12.79
C LYS A 2 -52.84 2.60 -12.52
N ARG A 3 -52.94 1.37 -13.04
CA ARG A 3 -51.90 0.32 -12.89
C ARG A 3 -50.62 0.61 -13.68
N GLN A 4 -50.71 1.26 -14.85
CA GLN A 4 -49.52 1.62 -15.64
C GLN A 4 -48.83 2.89 -15.11
N ILE A 5 -49.59 3.85 -14.57
CA ILE A 5 -49.03 5.02 -13.87
C ILE A 5 -48.26 4.57 -12.62
N SER A 6 -48.79 3.59 -11.89
CA SER A 6 -48.15 3.07 -10.67
C SER A 6 -46.84 2.32 -10.95
N ILE A 7 -46.73 1.61 -12.08
CA ILE A 7 -45.49 0.93 -12.49
C ILE A 7 -44.41 1.96 -12.89
N ILE A 8 -44.80 3.02 -13.62
CA ILE A 8 -43.86 4.08 -14.03
C ILE A 8 -43.29 4.83 -12.81
N LEU A 9 -44.11 5.11 -11.79
CA LEU A 9 -43.64 5.75 -10.55
C LEU A 9 -42.66 4.87 -9.76
N ILE A 10 -42.87 3.56 -9.70
CA ILE A 10 -41.98 2.61 -8.99
C ILE A 10 -40.63 2.50 -9.72
N THR A 11 -40.63 2.49 -11.05
CA THR A 11 -39.39 2.44 -11.84
C THR A 11 -38.58 3.74 -11.73
N ILE A 12 -39.24 4.90 -11.65
CA ILE A 12 -38.56 6.20 -11.44
C ILE A 12 -37.95 6.29 -10.04
N PHE A 13 -38.61 5.75 -9.01
CA PHE A 13 -38.05 5.72 -7.65
C PHE A 13 -36.85 4.76 -7.51
N ALA A 14 -36.83 3.68 -8.29
CA ALA A 14 -35.71 2.74 -8.34
C ALA A 14 -34.45 3.30 -9.03
N ILE A 15 -34.55 4.39 -9.80
CA ILE A 15 -33.38 5.02 -10.46
C ILE A 15 -32.65 5.99 -9.49
N PHE A 16 -33.28 6.41 -8.39
CA PHE A 16 -32.68 7.34 -7.42
C PHE A 16 -31.75 6.70 -6.38
N ILE A 17 -31.60 5.37 -6.36
CA ILE A 17 -30.63 4.68 -5.51
C ILE A 17 -29.24 4.51 -6.16
N ILE A 18 -28.91 5.33 -7.16
CA ILE A 18 -27.52 5.47 -7.60
C ILE A 18 -26.79 6.07 -6.40
N SER A 19 -26.15 5.21 -5.62
CA SER A 19 -25.26 5.57 -4.53
C SER A 19 -24.17 6.45 -5.12
N CYS A 20 -24.40 7.76 -5.08
CA CYS A 20 -23.41 8.75 -5.37
C CYS A 20 -22.41 8.64 -4.23
N LYS A 21 -21.38 7.80 -4.40
CA LYS A 21 -20.22 7.78 -3.51
C LYS A 21 -19.62 9.17 -3.59
N ILE A 22 -19.95 10.02 -2.62
CA ILE A 22 -19.35 11.33 -2.46
C ILE A 22 -17.85 11.09 -2.32
N THR A 23 -17.10 11.35 -3.39
CA THR A 23 -15.64 11.43 -3.39
C THR A 23 -15.26 12.72 -2.68
N LYS A 24 -15.25 12.68 -1.35
CA LYS A 24 -14.65 13.72 -0.54
C LYS A 24 -13.20 13.32 -0.26
N LYS A 25 -12.29 14.29 -0.15
CA LYS A 25 -10.97 14.05 0.45
C LYS A 25 -11.15 13.96 1.96
N ASP A 26 -10.89 12.79 2.54
CA ASP A 26 -10.83 12.64 3.99
C ASP A 26 -9.45 13.09 4.48
N LYS A 27 -9.40 14.21 5.20
CA LYS A 27 -8.14 14.77 5.69
C LYS A 27 -7.48 13.89 6.76
N SER A 28 -8.23 13.07 7.48
CA SER A 28 -7.66 12.24 8.55
C SER A 28 -6.62 11.23 8.02
N VAL A 29 -6.87 10.64 6.85
CA VAL A 29 -5.92 9.73 6.20
C VAL A 29 -4.74 10.49 5.59
N GLU A 30 -4.97 11.68 5.03
CA GLU A 30 -3.89 12.55 4.54
C GLU A 30 -2.95 12.96 5.68
N ASP A 31 -3.51 13.48 6.77
CA ASP A 31 -2.78 13.92 7.96
C ASP A 31 -2.01 12.75 8.58
N PHE A 32 -2.63 11.57 8.70
CA PHE A 32 -1.96 10.35 9.17
C PHE A 32 -0.74 10.01 8.30
N ILE A 33 -0.88 9.97 6.98
CA ILE A 33 0.22 9.61 6.08
C ILE A 33 1.31 10.69 6.10
N LEU A 34 0.95 11.97 6.07
CA LEU A 34 1.91 13.08 6.06
C LEU A 34 2.70 13.20 7.37
N THR A 35 2.10 12.81 8.50
CA THR A 35 2.76 12.79 9.82
C THR A 35 3.42 11.45 10.16
N LEU A 36 3.42 10.49 9.23
CA LEU A 36 4.07 9.20 9.41
C LEU A 36 5.59 9.34 9.36
N ASN A 37 6.22 9.30 10.54
CA ASN A 37 7.67 9.39 10.70
C ASN A 37 8.34 8.01 10.66
N SER A 38 7.64 6.98 11.12
CA SER A 38 8.15 5.60 11.08
C SER A 38 7.01 4.60 11.08
N TYR A 39 7.26 3.40 10.54
CA TYR A 39 6.41 2.24 10.82
C TYR A 39 7.20 0.93 10.81
N LYS A 40 6.63 -0.07 11.49
CA LYS A 40 7.04 -1.46 11.44
C LYS A 40 5.79 -2.32 11.25
N SER A 41 5.85 -3.28 10.33
CA SER A 41 4.75 -4.20 10.08
C SER A 41 5.25 -5.49 9.45
N GLU A 42 4.67 -6.61 9.84
CA GLU A 42 4.65 -7.78 8.97
C GLU A 42 3.66 -7.51 7.82
N VAL A 43 3.95 -8.01 6.64
CA VAL A 43 3.09 -7.88 5.46
C VAL A 43 2.98 -9.22 4.74
N GLU A 44 1.75 -9.64 4.49
CA GLU A 44 1.44 -10.76 3.59
C GLU A 44 1.17 -10.20 2.20
N ILE A 45 1.94 -10.63 1.21
CA ILE A 45 1.95 -10.08 -0.14
C ILE A 45 1.47 -11.13 -1.13
N GLU A 46 0.54 -10.75 -1.99
CA GLU A 46 0.14 -11.49 -3.17
C GLU A 46 0.45 -10.67 -4.44
N ILE A 47 1.19 -11.28 -5.36
CA ILE A 47 1.52 -10.70 -6.67
C ILE A 47 0.80 -11.50 -7.75
N TYR A 48 -0.06 -10.83 -8.52
CA TYR A 48 -0.90 -11.46 -9.53
C TYR A 48 -0.30 -11.26 -10.92
N SER A 49 0.03 -12.36 -11.57
CA SER A 49 0.56 -12.38 -12.93
C SER A 49 -0.26 -13.32 -13.82
N ASN A 50 -0.01 -13.27 -15.13
CA ASN A 50 -0.62 -14.22 -16.06
C ASN A 50 -0.17 -15.67 -15.82
N LYS A 51 0.94 -15.88 -15.09
CA LYS A 51 1.48 -17.20 -14.74
C LYS A 51 0.98 -17.72 -13.39
N GLY A 52 0.08 -16.98 -12.73
CA GLY A 52 -0.45 -17.30 -11.41
C GLY A 52 -0.06 -16.28 -10.34
N THR A 53 -0.33 -16.67 -9.09
CA THR A 53 -0.15 -15.81 -7.90
C THR A 53 1.08 -16.23 -7.13
N SER A 54 2.00 -15.29 -6.91
CA SER A 54 3.14 -15.47 -6.00
C SER A 54 2.80 -14.90 -4.63
N LYS A 55 3.18 -15.62 -3.56
CA LYS A 55 2.92 -15.21 -2.18
C LYS A 55 4.21 -15.02 -1.41
N TYR A 56 4.28 -13.97 -0.60
CA TYR A 56 5.42 -13.67 0.26
C TYR A 56 4.93 -13.20 1.62
N ARG A 57 5.76 -13.40 2.64
CA ARG A 57 5.60 -12.71 3.93
C ARG A 57 6.88 -11.96 4.22
N GLN A 58 6.77 -10.69 4.60
CA GLN A 58 7.93 -9.83 4.84
C GLN A 58 7.75 -9.01 6.12
N LEU A 59 8.86 -8.69 6.78
CA LEU A 59 8.90 -7.63 7.78
C LEU A 59 9.36 -6.35 7.08
N GLN A 60 8.54 -5.30 7.17
CA GLN A 60 8.85 -3.99 6.64
C GLN A 60 9.06 -2.99 7.78
N ILE A 61 10.17 -2.27 7.71
CA ILE A 61 10.52 -1.20 8.63
C ILE A 61 10.83 0.04 7.79
N TYR A 62 10.19 1.15 8.12
CA TYR A 62 10.34 2.43 7.46
C TYR A 62 10.60 3.52 8.49
N LYS A 63 11.50 4.43 8.16
CA LYS A 63 11.74 5.67 8.88
C LYS A 63 11.93 6.78 7.86
N SER A 64 11.05 7.77 7.93
CA SER A 64 11.05 8.95 7.07
C SER A 64 12.39 9.69 7.16
N PRO A 65 12.89 10.26 6.05
CA PRO A 65 12.26 10.30 4.73
C PRO A 65 12.56 9.09 3.84
N ASP A 66 13.64 8.36 4.10
CA ASP A 66 14.23 7.47 3.08
C ASP A 66 14.86 6.19 3.65
N LYS A 67 14.74 5.91 4.95
CA LYS A 67 15.32 4.69 5.55
C LYS A 67 14.33 3.54 5.52
N VAL A 68 14.69 2.45 4.85
CA VAL A 68 13.85 1.27 4.70
C VAL A 68 14.65 0.00 4.96
N ARG A 69 14.04 -0.94 5.68
CA ARG A 69 14.47 -2.33 5.74
C ARG A 69 13.29 -3.23 5.38
N ILE A 70 13.54 -4.17 4.48
CA ILE A 70 12.60 -5.24 4.13
C ILE A 70 13.31 -6.57 4.35
N GLU A 71 12.73 -7.41 5.19
CA GLU A 71 13.24 -8.75 5.46
C GLU A 71 12.21 -9.79 5.04
N THR A 72 12.63 -10.76 4.23
CA THR A 72 11.73 -11.83 3.76
C THR A 72 11.62 -12.91 4.82
N LEU A 73 10.39 -13.18 5.25
CA LEU A 73 10.06 -14.23 6.20
C LEU A 73 9.62 -15.50 5.47
N GLU A 74 8.91 -15.35 4.35
CA GLU A 74 8.47 -16.44 3.47
C GLU A 74 8.50 -16.01 2.00
N PRO A 75 8.74 -16.94 1.06
CA PRO A 75 8.87 -18.40 1.23
C PRO A 75 10.23 -18.83 1.81
N GLU A 76 10.34 -20.07 2.28
CA GLU A 76 11.53 -20.58 2.99
C GLU A 76 12.83 -20.41 2.18
N PHE A 77 12.79 -20.63 0.86
CA PHE A 77 13.98 -20.46 0.01
C PHE A 77 14.45 -19.00 -0.14
N LEU A 78 13.66 -18.01 0.27
CA LEU A 78 14.06 -16.59 0.33
C LEU A 78 14.13 -16.05 1.76
N LYS A 79 13.83 -16.87 2.76
CA LYS A 79 13.79 -16.45 4.15
C LYS A 79 15.15 -15.95 4.62
N GLY A 80 15.15 -14.80 5.28
CA GLY A 80 16.37 -14.09 5.68
C GLY A 80 16.96 -13.21 4.58
N LYS A 81 16.35 -13.11 3.39
CA LYS A 81 16.71 -12.09 2.41
C LYS A 81 16.40 -10.71 2.99
N VAL A 82 17.42 -9.86 3.05
CA VAL A 82 17.32 -8.49 3.57
C VAL A 82 17.60 -7.50 2.46
N MET A 83 16.77 -6.48 2.35
CA MET A 83 16.98 -5.30 1.52
C MET A 83 16.96 -4.06 2.42
N ILE A 84 17.97 -3.21 2.28
CA ILE A 84 18.06 -1.94 2.98
C ILE A 84 18.18 -0.83 1.96
N PHE A 85 17.46 0.25 2.19
CA PHE A 85 17.68 1.53 1.53
C PHE A 85 17.95 2.58 2.61
N ASN A 86 19.05 3.30 2.48
CA ASN A 86 19.49 4.28 3.47
C ASN A 86 20.39 5.32 2.78
N ASN A 87 20.03 6.61 2.86
CA ASN A 87 20.80 7.73 2.29
C ASN A 87 21.17 7.53 0.81
N GLY A 88 20.22 7.07 -0.03
CA GLY A 88 20.46 6.87 -1.47
C GLY A 88 21.27 5.62 -1.84
N ARG A 89 21.71 4.83 -0.86
CA ARG A 89 22.40 3.55 -1.07
C ARG A 89 21.43 2.40 -0.87
N PHE A 90 21.52 1.40 -1.73
CA PHE A 90 20.81 0.13 -1.56
C PHE A 90 21.80 -0.97 -1.15
N GLU A 91 21.37 -1.84 -0.26
CA GLU A 91 22.08 -3.06 0.12
C GLU A 91 21.11 -4.23 0.05
N ILE A 92 21.53 -5.34 -0.55
CA ILE A 92 20.76 -6.58 -0.61
C ILE A 92 21.64 -7.71 -0.12
N TYR A 93 21.15 -8.45 0.87
CA TYR A 93 21.70 -9.73 1.26
C TYR A 93 20.81 -10.86 0.74
N HIS A 94 21.42 -11.85 0.08
CA HIS A 94 20.72 -13.02 -0.43
C HIS A 94 21.17 -14.30 0.32
N PRO A 95 20.27 -14.97 1.07
CA PRO A 95 20.63 -16.06 1.97
C PRO A 95 21.13 -17.31 1.23
N LEU A 96 20.49 -17.68 0.10
CA LEU A 96 20.85 -18.91 -0.63
C LEU A 96 22.29 -18.94 -1.16
N ILE A 97 22.83 -17.78 -1.53
CA ILE A 97 24.19 -17.66 -2.08
C ILE A 97 25.14 -17.01 -1.10
N ASN A 98 24.64 -16.58 0.06
CA ASN A 98 25.36 -15.83 1.08
C ASN A 98 26.16 -14.64 0.51
N GLN A 99 25.53 -13.86 -0.37
CA GLN A 99 26.17 -12.69 -1.00
C GLN A 99 25.48 -11.40 -0.62
N LYS A 100 26.29 -10.36 -0.45
CA LYS A 100 25.87 -8.97 -0.29
C LYS A 100 26.13 -8.22 -1.59
N TYR A 101 25.12 -7.50 -2.06
CA TYR A 101 25.22 -6.57 -3.17
C TYR A 101 24.95 -5.17 -2.65
N GLU A 102 25.70 -4.20 -3.16
CA GLU A 102 25.56 -2.79 -2.82
C GLU A 102 25.63 -1.96 -4.09
N GLY A 103 25.01 -0.78 -4.04
CA GLY A 103 25.28 0.25 -5.02
C GLY A 103 24.43 1.50 -4.82
N ASP A 104 24.59 2.40 -5.77
CA ASP A 104 23.82 3.64 -5.83
C ASP A 104 22.66 3.41 -6.81
N ILE A 105 21.44 3.31 -6.27
CA ILE A 105 20.23 3.23 -7.09
C ILE A 105 19.33 4.39 -6.67
N LYS A 106 18.74 5.07 -7.66
CA LYS A 106 17.47 5.78 -7.44
C LYS A 106 16.41 4.72 -7.17
N VAL A 107 16.25 4.31 -5.91
CA VAL A 107 15.35 3.20 -5.58
C VAL A 107 13.96 3.56 -6.08
N GLU A 108 13.41 2.70 -6.92
CA GLU A 108 12.00 2.70 -7.27
C GLU A 108 11.24 2.58 -5.94
N PRO A 109 10.53 3.63 -5.50
CA PRO A 109 9.89 3.67 -4.18
C PRO A 109 8.86 2.57 -3.98
N THR A 110 8.50 1.84 -5.05
CA THR A 110 7.38 0.91 -5.13
C THR A 110 7.43 -0.28 -4.15
N PHE A 111 8.54 -0.51 -3.47
CA PHE A 111 8.64 -1.51 -2.39
C PHE A 111 8.22 -0.97 -1.00
N ILE A 112 7.99 0.35 -0.88
CA ILE A 112 7.66 1.03 0.36
C ILE A 112 6.18 1.40 0.38
N HIS A 113 5.30 0.47 0.77
CA HIS A 113 3.85 0.62 0.65
C HIS A 113 3.32 2.00 1.05
N LEU A 114 3.57 2.43 2.30
CA LEU A 114 3.10 3.75 2.76
C LEU A 114 4.03 4.90 2.35
N GLY A 115 5.33 4.64 2.15
CA GLY A 115 6.29 5.65 1.70
C GLY A 115 6.01 6.17 0.28
N ILE A 116 5.53 5.30 -0.62
CA ILE A 116 5.07 5.70 -1.97
C ILE A 116 3.91 6.68 -1.85
N ILE A 117 2.92 6.32 -1.02
CA ILE A 117 1.72 7.14 -0.83
C ILE A 117 2.11 8.48 -0.23
N GLN A 118 2.97 8.49 0.80
CA GLN A 118 3.47 9.71 1.42
C GLN A 118 4.18 10.61 0.39
N THR A 119 5.07 10.03 -0.43
CA THR A 119 5.77 10.76 -1.49
C THR A 119 4.79 11.35 -2.52
N SER A 120 3.82 10.56 -2.99
CA SER A 120 2.81 11.02 -3.94
C SER A 120 1.92 12.12 -3.37
N LEU A 121 1.53 12.02 -2.09
CA LEU A 121 0.76 13.07 -1.42
C LEU A 121 1.55 14.36 -1.26
N ILE A 122 2.84 14.29 -0.90
CA ILE A 122 3.70 15.48 -0.78
C ILE A 122 3.85 16.19 -2.13
N LYS A 123 4.04 15.45 -3.22
CA LYS A 123 4.25 16.02 -4.56
C LYS A 123 2.99 16.61 -5.18
N ASN A 124 1.91 15.80 -5.25
CA ASN A 124 0.77 16.11 -6.12
C ASN A 124 -0.51 16.45 -5.34
N LYS A 125 -0.67 15.95 -4.11
CA LYS A 125 -1.90 16.07 -3.30
C LYS A 125 -3.19 15.62 -4.01
N GLU A 126 -3.07 14.89 -5.12
CA GLU A 126 -4.18 14.36 -5.90
C GLU A 126 -4.52 12.94 -5.47
N TYR A 127 -5.62 12.82 -4.74
CA TYR A 127 -6.15 11.55 -4.28
C TYR A 127 -7.67 11.66 -4.11
N THR A 128 -8.32 10.50 -4.04
CA THR A 128 -9.73 10.37 -3.70
C THR A 128 -9.88 9.49 -2.48
N THR A 129 -10.93 9.72 -1.68
CA THR A 129 -11.33 8.77 -0.65
C THR A 129 -12.79 8.37 -0.80
N THR A 130 -13.08 7.13 -0.45
CA THR A 130 -14.44 6.59 -0.41
C THR A 130 -14.61 5.73 0.84
N TYR A 131 -15.79 5.74 1.43
CA TYR A 131 -16.12 4.84 2.52
C TYR A 131 -16.60 3.49 1.96
N THR A 132 -16.13 2.41 2.56
CA THR A 132 -16.52 1.05 2.18
C THR A 132 -16.42 0.10 3.37
N ILE A 133 -17.08 -1.04 3.28
CA ILE A 133 -16.87 -2.15 4.21
C ILE A 133 -15.91 -3.13 3.53
N LEU A 134 -14.85 -3.52 4.23
CA LEU A 134 -13.88 -4.52 3.78
C LEU A 134 -13.69 -5.53 4.91
N ASP A 135 -13.86 -6.82 4.62
CA ASP A 135 -13.79 -7.90 5.62
C ASP A 135 -14.67 -7.66 6.87
N GLY A 136 -15.84 -7.03 6.67
CA GLY A 136 -16.77 -6.67 7.75
C GLY A 136 -16.39 -5.42 8.55
N ILE A 137 -15.30 -4.72 8.19
CA ILE A 137 -14.78 -3.54 8.89
C ILE A 137 -15.13 -2.27 8.10
N GLU A 138 -15.59 -1.22 8.79
CA GLU A 138 -15.74 0.11 8.18
C GLU A 138 -14.37 0.71 7.85
N THR A 139 -14.18 1.05 6.57
CA THR A 139 -12.89 1.53 6.05
C THR A 139 -13.01 2.80 5.22
N ILE A 140 -11.91 3.55 5.21
CA ILE A 140 -11.64 4.65 4.29
C ILE A 140 -10.68 4.12 3.23
N LYS A 141 -11.16 4.03 1.99
CA LYS A 141 -10.35 3.65 0.83
C LYS A 141 -9.76 4.90 0.21
N LEU A 142 -8.45 5.11 0.38
CA LEU A 142 -7.67 6.13 -0.31
C LEU A 142 -7.17 5.56 -1.64
N ARG A 143 -7.33 6.33 -2.73
CA ARG A 143 -6.83 5.97 -4.07
C ARG A 143 -6.10 7.16 -4.69
N LEU A 144 -4.94 6.91 -5.28
CA LEU A 144 -4.16 7.89 -6.03
C LEU A 144 -3.53 7.28 -7.30
N LYS A 145 -3.17 8.14 -8.23
CA LYS A 145 -2.43 7.77 -9.44
C LYS A 145 -0.93 7.76 -9.14
N LEU A 146 -0.24 6.71 -9.57
CA LEU A 146 1.21 6.62 -9.49
C LEU A 146 1.86 7.35 -10.67
N GLU A 147 2.99 8.01 -10.43
CA GLU A 147 3.79 8.65 -11.48
C GLU A 147 4.58 7.60 -12.25
N GLY A 148 4.85 7.87 -13.53
CA GLY A 148 5.68 7.05 -14.42
C GLY A 148 4.89 6.25 -15.46
N ASP A 149 5.63 5.63 -16.38
CA ASP A 149 5.07 4.96 -17.56
C ASP A 149 4.99 3.43 -17.39
N ASN A 150 4.99 2.94 -16.14
CA ASN A 150 4.93 1.51 -15.88
C ASN A 150 3.50 0.99 -16.10
N ILE A 151 3.27 0.28 -17.20
CA ILE A 151 1.97 -0.27 -17.55
C ILE A 151 1.37 -1.17 -16.45
N TYR A 152 2.20 -1.78 -15.60
CA TYR A 152 1.79 -2.67 -14.52
C TYR A 152 1.49 -1.93 -13.20
N LYS A 153 1.74 -0.61 -13.14
CA LYS A 153 1.58 0.21 -11.93
C LYS A 153 1.01 1.59 -12.30
N ASN A 154 -0.31 1.71 -12.33
CA ASN A 154 -1.01 2.95 -12.66
C ASN A 154 -1.63 3.61 -11.43
N GLU A 155 -2.21 2.84 -10.51
CA GLU A 155 -2.84 3.36 -9.30
C GLU A 155 -2.40 2.61 -8.05
N ALA A 156 -2.32 3.33 -6.93
CA ALA A 156 -2.19 2.73 -5.61
C ALA A 156 -3.44 3.00 -4.78
N VAL A 157 -3.82 2.01 -3.98
CA VAL A 157 -4.96 2.06 -3.08
C VAL A 157 -4.53 1.62 -1.70
N VAL A 158 -4.95 2.35 -0.66
CA VAL A 158 -4.79 1.93 0.73
C VAL A 158 -6.14 1.96 1.43
N TYR A 159 -6.42 0.92 2.20
CA TYR A 159 -7.62 0.84 3.05
C TYR A 159 -7.20 1.10 4.48
N PHE A 160 -7.80 2.10 5.09
CA PHE A 160 -7.63 2.42 6.51
C PHE A 160 -8.89 2.04 7.26
N THR A 161 -8.76 1.54 8.48
CA THR A 161 -9.89 1.45 9.41
C THR A 161 -10.43 2.85 9.67
N LYS A 162 -11.75 2.98 9.77
CA LYS A 162 -12.37 4.28 10.08
C LYS A 162 -12.21 4.70 11.55
N LYS A 163 -12.06 3.73 12.46
CA LYS A 163 -11.99 3.96 13.91
C LYS A 163 -10.68 4.62 14.33
N ASP A 164 -9.56 4.13 13.82
CA ASP A 164 -8.20 4.46 14.30
C ASP A 164 -7.21 4.76 13.16
N ILE A 165 -7.69 4.88 11.91
CA ILE A 165 -6.89 5.21 10.73
C ILE A 165 -5.70 4.25 10.56
N ARG A 166 -5.93 2.96 10.84
CA ARG A 166 -4.92 1.91 10.74
C ARG A 166 -4.96 1.28 9.34
N PRO A 167 -3.82 1.17 8.64
CA PRO A 167 -3.79 0.54 7.32
C PRO A 167 -4.08 -0.97 7.44
N LEU A 168 -4.94 -1.47 6.55
CA LEU A 168 -5.31 -2.88 6.45
C LEU A 168 -4.70 -3.53 5.21
N TYR A 169 -4.88 -2.89 4.05
CA TYR A 169 -4.38 -3.36 2.78
C TYR A 169 -3.78 -2.23 1.97
N PHE A 170 -2.72 -2.54 1.22
CA PHE A 170 -2.16 -1.74 0.14
C PHE A 170 -2.30 -2.53 -1.17
N GLU A 171 -2.72 -1.86 -2.23
CA GLU A 171 -2.92 -2.48 -3.54
C GLU A 171 -2.32 -1.65 -4.65
N ILE A 172 -1.82 -2.32 -5.71
CA ILE A 172 -1.44 -1.69 -6.97
C ILE A 172 -2.29 -2.24 -8.10
N TYR A 173 -2.83 -1.34 -8.90
CA TYR A 173 -3.59 -1.63 -10.11
C TYR A 173 -2.82 -1.20 -11.34
N ASP A 174 -2.92 -1.98 -12.42
CA ASP A 174 -2.37 -1.61 -13.72
C ASP A 174 -3.25 -0.59 -14.46
N ASN A 175 -2.83 -0.17 -15.66
CA ASN A 175 -3.56 0.83 -16.45
C ASN A 175 -4.95 0.37 -16.94
N SER A 176 -5.22 -0.94 -16.92
CA SER A 176 -6.53 -1.51 -17.24
C SER A 176 -7.45 -1.59 -16.02
N GLY A 177 -6.96 -1.23 -14.83
CA GLY A 177 -7.68 -1.39 -13.56
C GLY A 177 -7.62 -2.82 -13.00
N THR A 178 -6.70 -3.66 -13.49
CA THR A 178 -6.48 -5.01 -12.96
C THR A 178 -5.57 -4.97 -11.74
N LEU A 179 -5.97 -5.66 -10.66
CA LEU A 179 -5.16 -5.80 -9.45
C LEU A 179 -3.89 -6.62 -9.76
N ARG A 180 -2.71 -6.07 -9.49
CA ARG A 180 -1.40 -6.72 -9.72
C ARG A 180 -0.66 -7.05 -8.44
N TYR A 181 -0.97 -6.34 -7.37
CA TYR A 181 -0.28 -6.45 -6.10
C TYR A 181 -1.25 -6.18 -4.97
N ARG A 182 -1.23 -6.99 -3.93
CA ARG A 182 -1.93 -6.73 -2.67
C ARG A 182 -0.99 -7.08 -1.51
N ALA A 183 -0.83 -6.16 -0.57
CA ALA A 183 -0.17 -6.38 0.70
C ALA A 183 -1.18 -6.17 1.84
N LYS A 184 -1.25 -7.13 2.76
CA LYS A 184 -2.03 -7.03 4.00
C LYS A 184 -1.08 -6.67 5.14
N PHE A 185 -1.40 -5.64 5.90
CA PHE A 185 -0.61 -5.23 7.07
C PHE A 185 -0.98 -6.07 8.30
N ILE A 186 0.04 -6.58 8.98
CA ILE A 186 -0.05 -7.42 10.18
C ILE A 186 0.86 -6.82 11.25
N ASN A 187 0.36 -6.74 12.49
CA ASN A 187 1.12 -6.18 13.62
C ASN A 187 1.69 -4.77 13.34
N PHE A 188 0.93 -3.94 12.60
CA PHE A 188 1.31 -2.58 12.27
C PHE A 188 1.49 -1.71 13.53
N GLU A 189 2.65 -1.06 13.61
CA GLU A 189 3.01 -0.06 14.59
C GLU A 189 3.61 1.14 13.88
N CYS A 190 3.26 2.36 14.31
CA CYS A 190 3.74 3.60 13.70
C CYS A 190 4.29 4.59 14.73
N ASN A 191 5.16 5.48 14.27
CA ASN A 191 5.74 6.58 15.05
C ASN A 191 6.40 6.13 16.37
N LYS A 192 6.93 4.91 16.38
CA LYS A 192 7.83 4.42 17.42
C LYS A 192 9.25 4.86 17.10
N ASP A 193 10.06 5.05 18.13
CA ASP A 193 11.49 5.28 17.93
C ASP A 193 12.15 4.02 17.37
N ILE A 194 12.84 4.17 16.25
CA ILE A 194 13.55 3.09 15.56
C ILE A 194 15.01 3.51 15.50
N LYS A 195 15.86 2.73 16.16
CA LYS A 195 17.30 2.92 16.16
C LYS A 195 17.85 2.79 14.74
N ASP A 196 18.85 3.59 14.43
CA ASP A 196 19.41 3.68 13.08
C ASP A 196 20.21 2.42 12.67
N ASP A 197 20.71 1.66 13.65
CA ASP A 197 21.43 0.40 13.44
C ASP A 197 20.59 -0.66 12.71
N VAL A 198 19.28 -0.64 12.86
CA VAL A 198 18.33 -1.51 12.12
C VAL A 198 18.48 -1.36 10.60
N PHE A 199 18.88 -0.18 10.12
CA PHE A 199 19.08 0.12 8.70
C PHE A 199 20.52 -0.13 8.25
N THR A 200 21.15 -1.14 8.84
CA THR A 200 22.44 -1.69 8.40
C THR A 200 22.38 -3.21 8.34
N ILE A 201 23.14 -3.82 7.43
CA ILE A 201 23.38 -5.26 7.45
C ILE A 201 24.62 -5.46 8.34
N GLY A 202 24.40 -5.87 9.59
CA GLY A 202 25.50 -6.24 10.49
C GLY A 202 26.31 -7.37 9.87
N LEU A 203 27.59 -7.14 9.63
CA LEU A 203 28.56 -8.21 9.39
C LEU A 203 28.82 -8.87 10.74
N ASN A 204 28.26 -10.06 10.95
CA ASN A 204 28.82 -10.99 11.92
C ASN A 204 30.05 -11.66 11.30
#